data_AF-A0A5D0VJW3-F1
#
_entry.id   AF-A0A5D0VJW3-F1
#
_cell.length_a   1.000
_cell.length_b   1.000
_cell.length_c   1.000
_cell.angle_alpha   90.00
_cell.angle_beta   90.00
_cell.angle_gamma   90.00
#
_symmetry.space_group_name_H-M   'P 1'
#
loop_
_entity.id
_entity.type
_entity.pdbx_description
1 polymer ?
#
loop_
_entity_poly.entity_id
_entity_poly.type
_entity_poly.pdbx_seq_one_letter_code
_entity_poly.pdbx_strand_id
1 'polypeptide(L)'
;MLRPIGLMTIMLALAAPAEAQVFRCDKEGNTVFSDQPCGEDAESVELRDNRIGGSFDQNLPALEAPDSREQSEEQEPKEEAGTCRFINSTDLRRYLVREQVVQGMTREHVRRAFGNPPETYTSPQEVWIYQTRYYGALYELTYVYFRDGCVDRVEYRKP
;
A
#
# COMPACT_ATOMS: atom_id res chain seq x y z
N MET A 1 35.96 -53.58 -16.79
CA MET A 1 35.16 -52.67 -15.95
C MET A 1 35.39 -51.25 -16.44
N LEU A 2 34.69 -50.86 -17.52
CA LEU A 2 34.84 -49.56 -18.16
C LEU A 2 33.92 -48.56 -17.44
N ARG A 3 34.53 -47.44 -17.02
CA ARG A 3 33.96 -46.41 -16.15
C ARG A 3 32.61 -45.86 -16.68
N PRO A 4 31.48 -46.01 -15.96
CA PRO A 4 30.22 -45.34 -16.31
C PRO A 4 30.24 -43.84 -15.97
N ILE A 5 31.28 -43.37 -15.28
CA ILE A 5 31.40 -41.99 -14.77
C ILE A 5 31.68 -40.99 -15.91
N GLY A 6 32.31 -41.42 -17.00
CA GLY A 6 32.59 -40.53 -18.14
C GLY A 6 31.33 -40.08 -18.90
N LEU A 7 30.31 -40.94 -18.97
CA LEU A 7 29.10 -40.69 -19.76
C LEU A 7 28.18 -39.64 -19.11
N MET A 8 28.14 -39.58 -17.77
CA MET A 8 27.25 -38.69 -17.03
C MET A 8 27.70 -37.22 -17.09
N THR A 9 29.02 -36.98 -17.19
CA THR A 9 29.57 -35.61 -17.29
C THR A 9 29.39 -34.97 -18.67
N ILE A 10 29.32 -35.77 -19.74
CA ILE A 10 29.11 -35.26 -21.11
C ILE A 10 27.64 -34.87 -21.34
N MET A 11 26.69 -35.55 -20.67
CA MET A 11 25.26 -35.29 -20.86
C MET A 11 24.76 -34.00 -20.19
N LEU A 12 25.52 -33.44 -19.24
CA LEU A 12 25.20 -32.18 -18.56
C LEU A 12 25.64 -30.92 -19.34
N ALA A 13 26.49 -31.06 -20.35
CA ALA A 13 27.07 -29.92 -21.09
C ALA A 13 26.20 -29.41 -22.25
N LEU A 14 25.09 -30.09 -22.59
CA LEU A 14 24.21 -29.72 -23.71
C LEU A 14 22.97 -28.89 -23.30
N ALA A 15 22.85 -28.49 -22.03
CA ALA A 15 21.81 -27.54 -21.62
C ALA A 15 22.23 -26.11 -22.04
N ALA A 16 22.18 -25.83 -23.34
CA ALA A 16 22.33 -24.47 -23.84
C ALA A 16 21.12 -23.63 -23.38
N PRO A 17 21.32 -22.36 -22.97
CA PRO A 17 20.21 -21.47 -22.64
C PRO A 17 19.37 -21.26 -23.91
N ALA A 18 18.09 -21.61 -23.84
CA ALA A 18 17.12 -21.27 -24.87
C ALA A 18 16.80 -19.77 -24.72
N GLU A 19 17.58 -18.92 -25.38
CA GLU A 19 17.23 -17.52 -25.60
C GLU A 19 15.96 -17.47 -26.45
N ALA A 20 14.86 -16.98 -25.89
CA ALA A 20 13.58 -16.87 -26.59
C ALA A 20 13.62 -15.73 -27.62
N GLN A 21 14.16 -16.01 -28.81
CA GLN A 21 14.18 -15.08 -29.94
C GLN A 21 12.95 -15.31 -30.81
N VAL A 22 12.31 -14.23 -31.26
CA VAL A 22 11.17 -14.28 -32.18
C VAL A 22 11.63 -13.80 -33.56
N PHE A 23 11.37 -14.61 -34.58
CA PHE A 23 11.69 -14.33 -35.97
C PHE A 23 10.43 -13.89 -36.72
N ARG A 24 10.58 -12.85 -37.54
CA ARG A 24 9.59 -12.41 -38.52
C ARG A 24 9.88 -13.08 -39.86
N CYS A 25 8.83 -13.62 -40.46
CA CYS A 25 8.90 -14.41 -41.68
C CYS A 25 7.83 -13.94 -42.66
N ASP A 26 8.17 -13.77 -43.93
CA ASP A 26 7.18 -13.51 -44.97
C ASP A 26 6.95 -14.77 -45.80
N LYS A 27 5.78 -15.40 -45.61
CA LYS A 27 5.39 -16.62 -46.33
C LYS A 27 4.16 -16.34 -47.19
N GLU A 28 4.31 -16.49 -48.50
CA GLU A 28 3.21 -16.35 -49.47
C GLU A 28 2.47 -15.00 -49.35
N GLY A 29 3.20 -13.93 -49.04
CA GLY A 29 2.65 -12.58 -48.85
C GLY A 29 2.04 -12.32 -47.47
N ASN A 30 2.13 -13.26 -46.52
CA ASN A 30 1.68 -13.11 -45.14
C ASN A 30 2.86 -13.08 -44.17
N THR A 31 2.89 -12.08 -43.29
CA THR A 31 3.86 -12.02 -42.20
C THR A 31 3.45 -12.96 -41.06
N VAL A 32 4.32 -13.89 -40.71
CA VAL A 32 4.15 -14.88 -39.62
C VAL A 32 5.31 -14.76 -38.66
N PHE A 33 5.07 -15.01 -37.37
CA PHE A 33 6.09 -15.00 -36.32
C PHE A 33 6.37 -16.43 -35.83
N SER A 34 7.64 -16.76 -35.61
CA SER A 34 8.07 -18.06 -35.10
C SER A 34 9.17 -17.89 -34.05
N ASP A 35 9.23 -18.82 -33.11
CA ASP A 35 10.29 -19.01 -32.12
C ASP A 35 11.52 -19.76 -32.69
N GLN A 36 11.48 -20.13 -33.99
CA GLN A 36 12.60 -20.75 -34.71
C GLN A 36 12.83 -20.04 -36.06
N PRO A 37 14.07 -20.06 -36.59
CA PRO A 37 14.34 -19.54 -37.93
C PRO A 37 13.51 -20.27 -38.99
N CYS A 38 12.74 -19.52 -39.78
CA CYS A 38 11.77 -20.03 -40.75
C CYS A 38 12.30 -20.17 -42.18
N GLY A 39 13.56 -19.78 -42.44
CA GLY A 39 14.19 -19.80 -43.75
C GLY A 39 15.34 -18.80 -43.86
N GLU A 40 15.83 -18.59 -45.09
CA GLU A 40 16.94 -17.66 -45.37
C GLU A 40 16.56 -16.19 -45.15
N ASP A 41 15.26 -15.86 -45.23
CA ASP A 41 14.72 -14.52 -45.02
C ASP A 41 14.22 -14.28 -43.58
N ALA A 42 14.67 -15.09 -42.61
CA ALA A 42 14.26 -14.94 -41.20
C ALA A 42 14.93 -13.70 -40.57
N GLU A 43 14.12 -12.71 -40.18
CA GLU A 43 14.60 -11.51 -39.48
C GLU A 43 14.32 -11.61 -37.97
N SER A 44 15.33 -11.43 -37.13
CA SER A 44 15.17 -11.41 -35.67
C SER A 44 14.46 -10.13 -35.22
N VAL A 45 13.44 -10.26 -34.38
CA VAL A 45 12.70 -9.13 -33.82
C VAL A 45 13.11 -8.89 -32.37
N GLU A 46 13.65 -7.70 -32.10
CA GLU A 46 13.93 -7.21 -30.75
C GLU A 46 12.60 -6.84 -30.05
N LEU A 47 12.17 -7.69 -29.11
CA LEU A 47 10.99 -7.44 -28.29
C LEU A 47 11.35 -6.49 -27.15
N ARG A 48 10.76 -5.29 -27.16
CA ARG A 48 10.83 -4.37 -26.02
C ARG A 48 9.99 -4.95 -24.87
N ASP A 49 10.60 -5.14 -23.71
CA ASP A 49 9.88 -5.53 -22.49
C ASP A 49 8.93 -4.39 -22.10
N ASN A 50 7.63 -4.62 -22.27
CA ASN A 50 6.57 -3.68 -21.91
C ASN A 50 5.86 -4.11 -20.61
N ARG A 51 6.57 -4.73 -19.68
CA ARG A 51 6.01 -5.01 -18.34
C ARG A 51 5.51 -3.72 -17.71
N ILE A 52 4.18 -3.64 -17.55
CA ILE A 52 3.52 -2.56 -16.83
C ILE A 52 3.66 -2.86 -15.34
N GLY A 53 4.57 -2.12 -14.69
CA GLY A 53 4.88 -2.26 -13.27
C GLY A 53 6.39 -2.15 -13.03
N GLY A 54 6.84 -1.01 -12.49
CA GLY A 54 8.21 -0.81 -12.02
C GLY A 54 8.39 -1.24 -10.56
N SER A 55 9.64 -1.23 -10.08
CA SER A 55 9.89 -1.20 -8.63
C SER A 55 9.62 0.21 -8.10
N PHE A 56 9.20 0.32 -6.84
CA PHE A 56 8.96 1.61 -6.20
C PHE A 56 10.23 2.48 -6.10
N ASP A 57 11.39 1.89 -6.38
CA ASP A 57 12.71 2.49 -6.15
C ASP A 57 13.31 3.14 -7.41
N GLN A 58 12.66 2.98 -8.58
CA GLN A 58 13.22 3.39 -9.87
C GLN A 58 13.25 4.91 -10.10
N ASN A 59 12.72 5.70 -9.16
CA ASN A 59 12.72 7.16 -9.18
C ASN A 59 12.94 7.75 -7.77
N LEU A 60 13.54 6.99 -6.86
CA LEU A 60 13.92 7.54 -5.57
C LEU A 60 15.20 8.36 -5.75
N PRO A 61 15.28 9.57 -5.16
CA PRO A 61 16.54 10.29 -5.07
C PRO A 61 17.58 9.40 -4.37
N ALA A 62 18.86 9.64 -4.65
CA ALA A 62 19.93 8.97 -3.94
C ALA A 62 19.69 9.13 -2.43
N LEU A 63 19.62 8.00 -1.71
CA LEU A 63 19.55 8.00 -0.26
C LEU A 63 20.76 8.80 0.24
N GLU A 64 20.50 9.98 0.79
CA GLU A 64 21.54 10.75 1.44
C GLU A 64 22.13 9.87 2.54
N ALA A 65 23.47 9.81 2.60
CA ALA A 65 24.15 9.09 3.66
C ALA A 65 23.62 9.62 5.00
N PRO A 66 23.31 8.75 5.98
CA PRO A 66 22.77 9.20 7.25
C PRO A 66 23.70 10.27 7.82
N ASP A 67 23.19 11.50 7.97
CA ASP A 67 23.97 12.55 8.59
C ASP A 67 24.32 12.01 9.98
N SER A 68 25.60 11.96 10.30
CA SER A 68 26.07 11.46 11.59
C SER A 68 25.61 12.34 12.77
N ARG A 69 24.76 13.34 12.50
CA ARG A 69 23.98 14.12 13.46
C ARG A 69 22.63 13.49 13.84
N GLU A 70 22.13 12.48 13.13
CA GLU A 70 20.86 11.79 13.46
C GLU A 70 20.98 10.80 14.64
N GLN A 71 22.15 10.72 15.27
CA GLN A 71 22.32 10.07 16.56
C GLN A 71 22.25 11.04 17.76
N SER A 72 21.90 12.31 17.49
CA SER A 72 21.62 13.29 18.54
C SER A 72 20.11 13.33 18.77
N GLU A 73 19.70 12.47 19.70
CA GLU A 73 18.45 12.56 20.46
C GLU A 73 17.17 12.36 19.64
N GLU A 74 16.47 11.29 20.00
CA GLU A 74 15.02 11.15 19.90
C GLU A 74 14.37 12.29 20.70
N GLN A 75 14.50 13.52 20.20
CA GLN A 75 13.73 14.65 20.67
C GLN A 75 12.36 14.49 20.03
N GLU A 76 11.39 14.08 20.84
CA GLU A 76 9.98 14.34 20.59
C GLU A 76 9.86 15.73 19.94
N PRO A 77 9.19 15.85 18.77
CA PRO A 77 9.03 17.15 18.14
C PRO A 77 8.33 18.06 19.16
N LYS A 78 9.03 19.08 19.64
CA LYS A 78 8.45 20.11 20.49
C LYS A 78 7.21 20.66 19.79
N GLU A 79 6.08 20.37 20.41
CA GLU A 79 4.75 20.80 20.02
C GLU A 79 4.69 22.31 19.92
N GLU A 80 4.55 22.83 18.69
CA GLU A 80 4.06 24.18 18.49
C GLU A 80 2.85 24.17 17.55
N ALA A 81 1.70 24.52 18.15
CA ALA A 81 0.45 25.01 17.57
C ALA A 81 -0.47 24.02 16.80
N GLY A 82 -0.91 22.99 17.51
CA GLY A 82 -2.20 22.33 17.30
C GLY A 82 -2.48 21.37 18.46
N THR A 83 -3.38 21.72 19.38
CA THR A 83 -3.63 21.08 20.69
C THR A 83 -3.87 19.56 20.69
N CYS A 84 -4.00 18.91 19.52
CA CYS A 84 -4.34 17.51 19.40
C CYS A 84 -3.12 16.66 19.07
N ARG A 85 -3.11 15.42 19.58
CA ARG A 85 -2.13 14.39 19.19
C ARG A 85 -2.00 14.31 17.67
N PHE A 86 -0.75 14.30 17.19
CA PHE A 86 -0.44 14.11 15.78
C PHE A 86 -0.90 12.72 15.28
N ILE A 87 -1.59 12.71 14.14
CA ILE A 87 -2.02 11.50 13.42
C ILE A 87 -1.54 11.64 11.98
N ASN A 88 -0.75 10.68 11.50
CA ASN A 88 -0.27 10.67 10.11
C ASN A 88 -1.44 10.66 9.11
N SER A 89 -1.27 11.31 7.95
CA SER A 89 -2.31 11.41 6.92
C SER A 89 -2.80 10.06 6.39
N THR A 90 -1.91 9.07 6.30
CA THR A 90 -2.25 7.70 5.87
C THR A 90 -3.17 7.03 6.88
N ASP A 91 -2.83 7.13 8.17
CA ASP A 91 -3.63 6.58 9.26
C ASP A 91 -4.96 7.30 9.41
N LEU A 92 -4.94 8.64 9.36
CA LEU A 92 -6.16 9.44 9.40
C LEU A 92 -7.11 9.01 8.29
N ARG A 93 -6.64 8.90 7.05
CA ARG A 93 -7.47 8.45 5.92
C ARG A 93 -8.04 7.05 6.17
N ARG A 94 -7.21 6.14 6.65
CA ARG A 94 -7.61 4.76 6.98
C ARG A 94 -8.71 4.73 8.03
N TYR A 95 -8.61 5.53 9.09
CA TYR A 95 -9.62 5.61 10.14
C TYR A 95 -10.95 6.18 9.63
N LEU A 96 -10.90 7.28 8.86
CA LEU A 96 -12.10 7.91 8.31
C LEU A 96 -12.88 6.96 7.39
N VAL A 97 -12.20 6.25 6.50
CA VAL A 97 -12.83 5.30 5.58
C VAL A 97 -13.43 4.09 6.30
N ARG A 98 -12.83 3.70 7.43
CA ARG A 98 -13.33 2.59 8.25
C ARG A 98 -14.36 3.01 9.28
N GLU A 99 -14.79 4.27 9.26
CA GLU A 99 -15.70 4.83 10.27
C GLU A 99 -15.13 4.56 11.68
N GLN A 100 -13.90 5.00 11.92
CA GLN A 100 -13.22 4.83 13.20
C GLN A 100 -12.83 6.18 13.77
N VAL A 101 -13.14 6.37 15.06
CA VAL A 101 -12.73 7.54 15.83
C VAL A 101 -11.72 7.10 16.88
N VAL A 102 -10.56 7.75 16.88
CA VAL A 102 -9.47 7.47 17.82
C VAL A 102 -9.09 8.73 18.60
N GLN A 103 -8.45 8.53 19.75
CA GLN A 103 -7.94 9.63 20.57
C GLN A 103 -7.03 10.55 19.75
N GLY A 104 -7.19 11.86 19.95
CA GLY A 104 -6.45 12.88 19.22
C GLY A 104 -7.10 13.36 17.93
N MET A 105 -8.17 12.69 17.46
CA MET A 105 -8.93 13.21 16.33
C MET A 105 -9.59 14.55 16.66
N THR A 106 -9.72 15.44 15.67
CA THR A 106 -10.46 16.70 15.84
C THR A 106 -11.96 16.47 15.67
N ARG A 107 -12.79 17.44 16.10
CA ARG A 107 -14.23 17.46 15.82
C ARG A 107 -14.57 17.21 14.34
N GLU A 108 -13.80 17.80 13.44
CA GLU A 108 -14.01 17.62 12.00
C GLU A 108 -13.66 16.20 11.54
N HIS A 109 -12.65 15.55 12.13
CA HIS A 109 -12.35 14.15 11.84
C HIS A 109 -13.50 13.24 12.29
N VAL A 110 -14.08 13.50 13.47
CA VAL A 110 -15.24 12.76 13.97
C VAL A 110 -16.44 12.92 13.05
N ARG A 111 -16.73 14.15 12.60
CA ARG A 111 -17.82 14.41 11.64
C ARG A 111 -17.60 13.73 10.29
N ARG A 112 -16.35 13.67 9.82
CA ARG A 112 -16.01 12.95 8.58
C ARG A 112 -16.13 11.43 8.72
N ALA A 113 -15.87 10.88 9.91
CA ALA A 113 -15.94 9.44 10.16
C ALA A 113 -17.38 8.96 10.46
N PHE A 114 -18.11 9.66 11.33
CA PHE A 114 -19.42 9.24 11.84
C PHE A 114 -20.59 10.11 11.35
N GLY A 115 -20.31 11.22 10.67
CA GLY A 115 -21.33 12.22 10.32
C GLY A 115 -21.64 13.19 11.46
N ASN A 116 -22.68 13.99 11.27
CA ASN A 116 -23.13 14.93 12.30
C ASN A 116 -23.69 14.17 13.50
N PRO A 117 -23.31 14.54 14.73
CA PRO A 117 -23.83 13.89 15.92
C PRO A 117 -25.34 14.17 16.06
N PRO A 118 -26.18 13.16 16.33
CA PRO A 118 -27.59 13.37 16.60
C PRO A 118 -27.83 14.07 17.94
N GLU A 119 -26.91 13.91 18.89
CA GLU A 119 -27.02 14.48 20.23
C GLU A 119 -25.64 14.92 20.74
N THR A 120 -25.60 16.11 21.34
CA THR A 120 -24.38 16.71 21.87
C THR A 120 -24.65 17.40 23.20
N TYR A 121 -23.75 17.20 24.16
CA TYR A 121 -23.73 17.91 25.45
C TYR A 121 -22.41 18.65 25.58
N THR A 122 -22.43 19.83 26.18
CA THR A 122 -21.23 20.69 26.33
C THR A 122 -20.77 20.85 27.77
N SER A 123 -21.55 20.41 28.76
CA SER A 123 -21.27 20.55 30.20
C SER A 123 -21.63 19.26 30.94
N PRO A 124 -20.79 18.76 31.88
CA PRO A 124 -19.51 19.33 32.35
C PRO A 124 -18.31 19.09 31.42
N GLN A 125 -18.44 18.16 30.46
CA GLN A 125 -17.46 17.89 29.41
C GLN A 125 -18.20 17.78 28.08
N GLU A 126 -17.59 18.24 26.99
CA GLU A 126 -18.18 18.08 25.66
C GLU A 126 -18.22 16.59 25.28
N VAL A 127 -19.42 16.09 24.97
CA VAL A 127 -19.66 14.72 24.52
C VAL A 127 -20.65 14.68 23.37
N TRP A 128 -20.31 13.92 22.34
CA TRP A 128 -21.19 13.63 21.21
C TRP A 128 -21.64 12.19 21.28
N ILE A 129 -22.93 11.94 21.07
CA ILE A 129 -23.53 10.62 21.21
C ILE A 129 -24.06 10.18 19.85
N TYR A 130 -23.62 9.01 19.40
CA TYR A 130 -24.05 8.38 18.15
C TYR A 130 -24.85 7.12 18.45
N GLN A 131 -25.83 6.83 17.59
CA GLN A 131 -26.71 5.66 17.74
C GLN A 131 -26.60 4.78 16.50
N THR A 132 -26.25 3.51 16.70
CA THR A 132 -26.27 2.49 15.65
C THR A 132 -27.55 1.67 15.79
N ARG A 133 -28.36 1.61 14.73
CA ARG A 133 -29.61 0.83 14.71
C ARG A 133 -29.53 -0.32 13.73
N TYR A 134 -29.97 -1.50 14.14
CA TYR A 134 -30.04 -2.69 13.31
C TYR A 134 -31.48 -3.22 13.30
N TYR A 135 -32.09 -3.33 12.11
CA TYR A 135 -33.52 -3.64 11.94
C TYR A 135 -34.47 -2.80 12.83
N GLY A 136 -34.15 -1.51 13.02
CA GLY A 136 -34.95 -0.59 13.82
C GLY A 136 -34.71 -0.68 15.34
N ALA A 137 -34.04 -1.72 15.83
CA ALA A 137 -33.61 -1.81 17.23
C ALA A 137 -32.31 -1.01 17.44
N LEU A 138 -32.19 -0.36 18.61
CA LEU A 138 -30.91 0.19 19.04
C LEU A 138 -29.92 -0.96 19.25
N TYR A 139 -28.74 -0.87 18.63
CA TYR A 139 -27.69 -1.88 18.72
C TYR A 139 -26.51 -1.40 19.56
N GLU A 140 -26.15 -0.13 19.44
CA GLU A 140 -25.01 0.46 20.14
C GLU A 140 -25.18 1.98 20.30
N LEU A 141 -24.72 2.50 21.44
CA LEU A 141 -24.50 3.91 21.70
C LEU A 141 -23.00 4.19 21.79
N THR A 142 -22.53 5.11 20.96
CA THR A 142 -21.12 5.50 20.93
C THR A 142 -20.97 6.92 21.48
N TYR A 143 -20.23 7.06 22.57
CA TYR A 143 -19.95 8.33 23.23
C TYR A 143 -18.55 8.79 22.86
N VAL A 144 -18.44 9.97 22.26
CA VAL A 144 -17.17 10.59 21.90
C VAL A 144 -16.96 11.80 22.81
N TYR A 145 -16.02 11.70 23.74
CA TYR A 145 -15.68 12.76 24.67
C TYR A 145 -14.58 13.63 24.10
N PHE A 146 -14.74 14.95 24.23
CA PHE A 146 -13.77 15.93 23.78
C PHE A 146 -13.10 16.64 24.95
N ARG A 147 -11.84 17.03 24.73
CA ARG A 147 -11.07 17.93 25.59
C ARG A 147 -10.21 18.80 24.69
N ASP A 148 -10.25 20.12 24.90
CA ASP A 148 -9.50 21.10 24.11
C ASP A 148 -9.71 20.99 22.59
N GLY A 149 -10.90 20.54 22.18
CA GLY A 149 -11.29 20.34 20.78
C GLY A 149 -10.83 19.02 20.13
N CYS A 150 -10.18 18.16 20.91
CA CYS A 150 -9.66 16.86 20.50
C CYS A 150 -10.44 15.74 21.16
N VAL A 151 -10.54 14.59 20.50
CA VAL A 151 -11.11 13.37 21.10
C VAL A 151 -10.21 12.93 22.24
N ASP A 152 -10.76 12.96 23.44
CA ASP A 152 -10.14 12.49 24.67
C ASP A 152 -10.34 10.99 24.82
N ARG A 153 -11.58 10.51 24.57
CA ARG A 153 -11.96 9.10 24.73
C ARG A 153 -13.21 8.75 23.94
N VAL A 154 -13.32 7.48 23.54
CA VAL A 154 -14.52 6.90 22.92
C VAL A 154 -15.01 5.72 23.76
N GLU A 155 -16.30 5.69 24.08
CA GLU A 155 -16.96 4.56 24.73
C GLU A 155 -18.04 3.96 23.84
N TYR A 156 -18.03 2.63 23.70
CA TYR A 156 -19.08 1.88 23.02
C TYR A 156 -19.94 1.17 24.06
N ARG A 157 -21.24 1.47 24.08
CA ARG A 157 -22.19 0.87 25.02
C ARG A 157 -23.26 0.12 24.26
N LYS A 158 -23.39 -1.17 24.57
CA LYS A 158 -24.57 -1.94 24.14
C LYS A 158 -25.77 -1.51 24.99
N PRO A 159 -26.97 -1.45 24.39
CA PRO A 159 -28.20 -1.09 25.10
C PRO A 159 -28.56 -2.09 26.19
#